data_AF-A0A5U4X6Q9-F1
#
_entry.id   AF-A0A5U4X6Q9-F1
#
_cell.length_a   1.000
_cell.length_b   1.000
_cell.length_c   1.000
_cell.angle_alpha   90.00
_cell.angle_beta   90.00
_cell.angle_gamma   90.00
#
_symmetry.space_group_name_H-M   'P 1'
#
loop_
_entity.id
_entity.type
_entity.pdbx_description
1 polymer ?
#
loop_
_entity_poly.entity_id
_entity_poly.type
_entity_poly.pdbx_seq_one_letter_code
_entity_poly.pdbx_strand_id
1 'polypeptide(L)'
;MFALCDVNSFYASCETVFRPDLCGRPVVVLSNNDGCVIACSAEAKQLGIAPGEPYFKQKERFRRSGVVCFSSNYELYADMSNRVMTTLEEMVPRVEIYSIDEAFCDLTGVRNCRDLTDFGREIRATVLKRTH
;
A
#
# COMPACT_ATOMS: atom_id res chain seq x y z
N MET A 1 20.95 12.63 3.54
CA MET A 1 20.51 11.38 4.24
C MET A 1 19.15 11.10 3.68
N PHE A 2 18.87 9.88 3.22
CA PHE A 2 17.60 9.55 2.60
C PHE A 2 16.82 8.55 3.46
N ALA A 3 15.50 8.70 3.47
CA ALA A 3 14.58 7.67 3.91
C ALA A 3 13.77 7.17 2.72
N LEU A 4 13.56 5.86 2.63
CA LEU A 4 12.61 5.25 1.70
C LEU A 4 11.27 5.11 2.43
N CYS A 5 10.23 5.70 1.86
CA CYS A 5 8.85 5.45 2.27
C CYS A 5 8.21 4.51 1.24
N ASP A 6 7.62 3.41 1.73
CA ASP A 6 6.97 2.35 0.94
C ASP A 6 5.67 1.96 1.65
N VAL A 7 4.55 1.95 0.91
CA VAL A 7 3.25 1.58 1.45
C VAL A 7 3.00 0.07 1.32
N ASN A 8 2.91 -0.59 2.48
CA ASN A 8 2.65 -2.03 2.55
C ASN A 8 1.43 -2.47 1.73
N SER A 9 1.65 -3.41 0.82
CA SER A 9 0.58 -4.07 0.04
C SER A 9 -0.39 -3.06 -0.61
N PHE A 10 0.16 -2.01 -1.21
CA PHE A 10 -0.56 -0.77 -1.57
C PHE A 10 -1.97 -0.95 -2.13
N TYR A 11 -2.15 -1.66 -3.25
CA TYR A 11 -3.49 -1.82 -3.85
C TYR A 11 -4.46 -2.57 -2.92
N ALA A 12 -4.02 -3.64 -2.24
CA ALA A 12 -4.87 -4.34 -1.29
C ALA A 12 -5.22 -3.47 -0.06
N SER A 13 -4.29 -2.62 0.36
CA SER A 13 -4.53 -1.63 1.43
C SER A 13 -5.52 -0.55 0.99
N CYS A 14 -5.46 -0.08 -0.26
CA CYS A 14 -6.44 0.88 -0.81
C CYS A 14 -7.87 0.31 -0.81
N GLU A 15 -8.05 -0.96 -1.16
CA GLU A 15 -9.38 -1.60 -1.15
C GLU A 15 -9.94 -1.82 0.26
N THR A 16 -9.07 -1.85 1.27
CA THR A 16 -9.45 -2.22 2.65
C THR A 16 -9.48 -1.03 3.61
N VAL A 17 -8.84 0.09 3.29
CA VAL A 17 -8.68 1.24 4.21
C VAL A 17 -10.03 1.81 4.68
N PHE A 18 -11.07 1.76 3.85
CA PHE A 18 -12.43 2.20 4.21
C PHE A 18 -13.39 1.05 4.50
N ARG A 19 -12.88 -0.17 4.74
CA ARG A 19 -13.67 -1.40 4.88
C ARG A 19 -13.32 -2.17 6.15
N PRO A 20 -13.85 -1.75 7.31
CA PRO A 20 -13.60 -2.41 8.60
C PRO A 20 -13.99 -3.88 8.61
N ASP A 21 -14.99 -4.26 7.80
CA ASP A 21 -15.47 -5.63 7.64
C ASP A 21 -14.46 -6.58 6.96
N LEU A 22 -13.40 -6.03 6.38
CA LEU A 22 -12.32 -6.79 5.75
C LEU A 22 -11.07 -6.93 6.64
N CYS A 23 -11.10 -6.39 7.86
CA CYS A 23 -9.98 -6.50 8.79
C CYS A 23 -9.66 -7.99 9.08
N GLY A 24 -8.40 -8.37 8.90
CA GLY A 24 -7.92 -9.75 9.09
C GLY A 24 -8.37 -10.74 8.02
N ARG A 25 -9.00 -10.28 6.92
CA ARG A 25 -9.40 -11.16 5.81
C ARG A 25 -8.31 -11.21 4.72
N PRO A 26 -8.11 -12.37 4.08
CA PRO A 26 -7.24 -12.45 2.91
C PRO A 26 -7.86 -11.71 1.73
N VAL A 27 -7.22 -10.62 1.32
CA VAL A 27 -7.59 -9.78 0.17
C VAL A 27 -6.55 -9.86 -0.94
N VAL A 28 -7.01 -9.95 -2.19
CA VAL A 28 -6.19 -9.83 -3.40
C VAL A 28 -6.80 -8.83 -4.38
N VAL A 29 -5.95 -8.15 -5.14
CA VAL A 29 -6.34 -7.29 -6.26
C VAL A 29 -5.91 -7.96 -7.56
N LEU A 30 -6.79 -7.97 -8.54
CA LEU A 30 -6.61 -8.58 -9.84
C LEU A 30 -6.26 -7.51 -10.89
N SER A 31 -5.55 -7.91 -11.95
CA SER A 31 -5.23 -7.06 -13.10
C SER A 31 -6.48 -6.67 -13.89
N ASN A 32 -6.29 -5.81 -14.90
CA ASN A 32 -7.27 -5.61 -15.98
C ASN A 32 -7.86 -6.94 -16.46
N ASN A 33 -9.19 -6.95 -16.65
CA ASN A 33 -9.98 -8.12 -17.02
C ASN A 33 -9.84 -9.33 -16.08
N ASP A 34 -9.43 -9.09 -14.83
CA ASP A 34 -9.23 -10.12 -13.81
C ASP A 34 -8.29 -11.26 -14.26
N GLY A 35 -7.23 -10.92 -15.01
CA GLY A 35 -6.32 -11.90 -15.61
C GLY A 35 -5.44 -12.63 -14.58
N CYS A 36 -4.77 -11.88 -13.71
CA CYS A 36 -3.90 -12.42 -12.67
C CYS A 36 -3.94 -11.58 -11.40
N VAL A 37 -3.43 -12.15 -10.30
CA VAL A 37 -3.25 -11.42 -9.04
C VAL A 37 -2.10 -10.42 -9.18
N ILE A 38 -2.33 -9.15 -8.87
CA ILE A 38 -1.32 -8.08 -8.93
C ILE A 38 -0.93 -7.53 -7.56
N ALA A 39 -1.78 -7.72 -6.55
CA ALA A 39 -1.44 -7.38 -5.16
C ALA A 39 -2.10 -8.34 -4.17
N CYS A 40 -1.40 -8.58 -3.06
CA CYS A 40 -1.86 -9.44 -1.97
C CYS A 40 -1.71 -8.73 -0.63
N SER A 41 -2.76 -8.79 0.19
CA SER A 41 -2.67 -8.52 1.64
C SER A 41 -1.69 -9.48 2.34
N ALA A 42 -1.29 -9.16 3.57
CA ALA A 42 -0.44 -10.04 4.36
C ALA A 42 -1.11 -11.40 4.64
N GLU A 43 -2.41 -11.38 4.90
CA GLU A 43 -3.26 -12.54 5.14
C GLU A 43 -3.34 -13.42 3.88
N ALA A 44 -3.47 -12.83 2.69
CA ALA A 44 -3.43 -13.60 1.44
C ALA A 44 -2.05 -14.23 1.19
N LYS A 45 -0.96 -13.52 1.49
CA LYS A 45 0.41 -14.07 1.39
C LYS A 45 0.62 -15.27 2.33
N GLN A 46 0.06 -15.22 3.55
CA GLN A 46 0.12 -16.35 4.50
C GLN A 46 -0.59 -17.61 3.98
N LEU A 47 -1.58 -17.46 3.09
CA LEU A 47 -2.22 -18.58 2.39
C LEU A 47 -1.40 -19.12 1.21
N GLY A 48 -0.18 -18.61 1.01
CA GLY A 48 0.71 -18.98 -0.09
C GLY A 48 0.22 -18.49 -1.45
N ILE A 49 -0.46 -17.34 -1.50
CA ILE A 49 -0.89 -16.70 -2.75
C ILE A 49 0.19 -15.70 -3.17
N ALA A 50 0.75 -15.90 -4.36
CA ALA A 50 1.76 -15.03 -4.94
C ALA A 50 1.16 -14.09 -6.02
N PRO A 51 1.69 -12.86 -6.16
CA PRO A 51 1.44 -12.04 -7.34
C PRO A 51 1.87 -12.76 -8.62
N GLY A 52 1.18 -12.48 -9.72
CA GLY A 52 1.38 -13.10 -11.04
C GLY A 52 0.59 -14.40 -11.25
N GLU A 53 -0.03 -14.98 -10.21
CA GLU A 53 -0.85 -16.17 -10.36
C GLU A 53 -2.10 -15.88 -11.23
N PRO A 54 -2.36 -16.67 -12.30
CA PRO A 54 -3.54 -16.47 -13.15
C PRO A 54 -4.82 -16.75 -12.37
N TYR A 55 -5.72 -15.77 -12.30
CA TYR A 55 -6.90 -15.85 -11.45
C TYR A 55 -7.80 -17.03 -11.81
N PHE A 56 -7.98 -17.31 -13.10
CA PHE A 56 -8.82 -18.41 -13.58
C PHE A 56 -8.38 -19.79 -13.05
N LYS A 57 -7.09 -19.98 -12.75
CA LYS A 57 -6.56 -21.21 -12.14
C LYS A 57 -6.79 -21.27 -10.63
N GLN A 58 -6.97 -20.12 -9.99
CA GLN A 58 -7.07 -19.99 -8.54
C GLN A 58 -8.50 -19.78 -8.02
N LYS A 59 -9.49 -19.52 -8.89
CA LYS A 59 -10.89 -19.21 -8.51
C LYS A 59 -11.46 -20.13 -7.43
N GLU A 60 -11.35 -21.45 -7.62
CA GLU A 60 -11.89 -22.42 -6.66
C GLU A 60 -11.12 -22.43 -5.32
N ARG A 61 -9.80 -22.29 -5.36
CA ARG A 61 -8.96 -22.17 -4.16
C ARG A 61 -9.34 -20.92 -3.37
N PHE A 62 -9.46 -19.78 -4.05
CA PHE A 62 -9.81 -18.50 -3.43
C PHE A 62 -11.19 -18.55 -2.79
N ARG A 63 -12.18 -19.13 -3.47
CA ARG A 63 -13.53 -19.33 -2.93
C ARG A 63 -13.53 -20.20 -1.68
N ARG A 64 -12.79 -21.32 -1.67
CA ARG A 64 -12.72 -22.25 -0.53
C ARG A 64 -11.99 -21.64 0.67
N SER A 65 -10.98 -20.82 0.43
CA SER A 65 -10.19 -20.17 1.47
C SER A 65 -10.75 -18.81 1.92
N GLY A 66 -11.91 -18.39 1.40
CA GLY A 66 -12.57 -17.14 1.79
C GLY A 66 -11.85 -15.86 1.34
N VAL A 67 -11.01 -15.95 0.30
CA VAL A 67 -10.24 -14.83 -0.26
C VAL A 67 -11.18 -13.85 -0.94
N VAL A 68 -11.07 -12.57 -0.56
CA VAL A 68 -11.81 -11.47 -1.19
C VAL A 68 -10.99 -10.95 -2.36
N CYS A 69 -11.60 -10.92 -3.54
CA CYS A 69 -10.95 -10.48 -4.77
C CYS A 69 -11.57 -9.16 -5.22
N PHE A 70 -10.72 -8.20 -5.58
CA PHE A 70 -11.13 -6.94 -6.21
C PHE A 70 -10.56 -6.87 -7.62
N SER A 71 -11.35 -6.41 -8.58
CA SER A 71 -10.83 -5.92 -9.85
C SER A 71 -10.05 -4.61 -9.61
N SER A 72 -8.98 -4.38 -10.36
CA SER A 72 -8.16 -3.17 -10.23
C SER A 72 -8.97 -1.88 -10.38
N ASN A 73 -8.85 -0.97 -9.42
CA ASN A 73 -9.41 0.38 -9.42
C ASN A 73 -8.29 1.43 -9.43
N TYR A 74 -7.74 1.72 -10.62
CA TYR A 74 -6.59 2.62 -10.76
C TYR A 74 -6.89 4.07 -10.39
N GLU A 75 -8.15 4.53 -10.50
CA GLU A 75 -8.55 5.88 -10.05
C GLU A 75 -8.44 6.00 -8.53
N LEU A 76 -8.95 5.01 -7.80
CA LEU A 76 -8.78 4.94 -6.34
C LEU A 76 -7.30 4.88 -5.96
N TYR A 77 -6.50 4.06 -6.65
CA TYR A 77 -5.08 3.91 -6.31
C TYR A 77 -4.29 5.20 -6.57
N ALA A 78 -4.60 5.93 -7.65
CA ALA A 78 -4.00 7.21 -7.93
C ALA A 78 -4.39 8.27 -6.89
N ASP A 79 -5.67 8.33 -6.48
CA ASP A 79 -6.12 9.25 -5.42
C ASP A 79 -5.41 8.97 -4.09
N MET A 80 -5.35 7.70 -3.67
CA MET A 80 -4.69 7.28 -2.45
C MET A 80 -3.18 7.56 -2.48
N SER A 81 -2.53 7.33 -3.63
CA SER A 81 -1.12 7.67 -3.85
C SER A 81 -0.88 9.17 -3.66
N ASN A 82 -1.68 10.01 -4.33
CA ASN A 82 -1.56 11.46 -4.21
C ASN A 82 -1.67 11.92 -2.76
N ARG A 83 -2.61 11.37 -1.97
CA ARG A 83 -2.74 11.71 -0.53
C ARG A 83 -1.48 11.37 0.27
N VAL A 84 -0.86 10.21 0.00
CA VAL A 84 0.40 9.80 0.63
C VAL A 84 1.51 10.77 0.23
N MET A 85 1.71 10.99 -1.07
CA MET A 85 2.81 11.82 -1.58
C MET A 85 2.71 13.27 -1.12
N THR A 86 1.51 13.87 -1.18
CA THR A 86 1.27 15.22 -0.64
C THR A 86 1.56 15.30 0.86
N THR A 87 1.19 14.27 1.62
CA THR A 87 1.51 14.22 3.05
C THR A 87 3.02 14.17 3.30
N LEU A 88 3.77 13.40 2.50
CA LEU A 88 5.23 13.36 2.60
C LEU A 88 5.86 14.72 2.25
N GLU A 89 5.41 15.35 1.16
CA GLU A 89 5.90 16.66 0.70
C GLU A 89 5.71 17.77 1.75
N GLU A 90 4.63 17.71 2.53
CA GLU A 90 4.42 18.65 3.64
C GLU A 90 5.34 18.40 4.85
N MET A 91 5.84 17.18 5.02
CA MET A 91 6.59 16.78 6.21
C MET A 91 8.10 16.89 6.02
N VAL A 92 8.62 16.59 4.82
CA VAL A 92 10.06 16.48 4.58
C VAL A 92 10.58 17.60 3.67
N PRO A 93 11.88 17.96 3.75
CA PRO A 93 12.45 19.02 2.91
C PRO A 93 12.28 18.82 1.40
N ARG A 94 12.38 17.57 0.93
CA ARG A 94 12.19 17.20 -0.47
C ARG A 94 11.78 15.74 -0.60
N VAL A 95 10.84 15.48 -1.51
CA VAL A 95 10.40 14.14 -1.90
C VAL A 95 10.75 13.90 -3.37
N GLU A 96 11.20 12.69 -3.67
CA GLU A 96 11.34 12.17 -5.03
C GLU A 96 10.46 10.94 -5.18
N ILE A 97 9.36 11.09 -5.91
CA ILE A 97 8.38 10.02 -6.14
C ILE A 97 9.01 9.00 -7.09
N TYR A 98 9.13 7.75 -6.63
CA TYR A 98 9.72 6.66 -7.41
C TYR A 98 8.66 5.83 -8.13
N SER A 99 7.56 5.53 -7.43
CA SER A 99 6.44 4.75 -7.94
C SER A 99 5.12 5.22 -7.29
N ILE A 100 4.04 4.46 -7.49
CA ILE A 100 2.72 4.81 -6.94
C ILE A 100 2.67 4.69 -5.41
N ASP A 101 3.51 3.85 -4.82
CA ASP A 101 3.57 3.59 -3.39
C ASP A 101 4.93 3.87 -2.75
N GLU A 102 5.94 4.25 -3.54
CA GLU A 102 7.29 4.47 -3.06
C GLU A 102 7.79 5.90 -3.33
N ALA A 103 8.46 6.48 -2.34
CA ALA A 103 9.15 7.75 -2.49
C ALA A 103 10.43 7.83 -1.66
N PHE A 104 11.44 8.49 -2.21
CA PHE A 104 12.67 8.86 -1.50
C PHE A 104 12.52 10.23 -0.86
N CYS A 105 12.66 10.29 0.46
CA CYS A 105 12.60 11.53 1.23
C CYS A 105 14.02 12.00 1.56
N ASP A 106 14.42 13.18 1.07
CA ASP A 106 15.67 13.82 1.47
C ASP A 106 15.51 14.47 2.84
N LEU A 107 16.22 13.93 3.82
CA LEU A 107 16.17 14.38 5.22
C LEU A 107 17.36 15.30 5.56
N THR A 108 17.98 15.92 4.57
CA THR A 108 19.07 16.88 4.79
C THR A 108 18.61 18.01 5.72
N GLY A 109 19.41 18.27 6.77
CA GLY A 109 19.10 19.26 7.81
C GLY A 109 18.17 18.78 8.93
N VAL A 110 17.33 17.77 8.71
CA VAL A 110 16.32 17.33 9.70
C VAL A 110 16.95 16.82 11.00
N ARG A 111 18.03 16.03 10.87
CA ARG A 111 18.81 15.48 12.00
C ARG A 111 19.44 16.54 12.92
N ASN A 112 19.51 17.80 12.49
CA ASN A 112 19.99 18.88 13.33
C ASN A 112 18.95 19.34 14.35
N CYS A 113 17.67 19.04 14.11
CA CYS A 113 16.54 19.54 14.90
C CYS A 113 15.79 18.42 15.63
N ARG A 114 15.90 17.17 15.18
CA ARG A 114 15.15 16.03 15.72
C ARG A 114 15.78 14.68 15.41
N ASP A 115 15.47 13.68 16.22
CA ASP A 115 15.83 12.28 15.95
C ASP A 115 15.10 11.75 14.70
N LEU A 116 15.83 11.03 13.85
CA LEU A 116 15.30 10.52 12.58
C LEU A 116 14.37 9.32 12.75
N THR A 117 14.57 8.50 13.80
CA THR A 117 13.70 7.36 14.08
C THR A 117 12.33 7.84 14.54
N ASP A 118 12.31 8.80 15.45
CA ASP A 118 11.07 9.41 15.92
C ASP A 118 10.37 10.18 14.79
N PHE A 119 11.14 10.83 13.91
CA PHE A 119 10.57 11.45 12.71
C PHE A 119 9.94 10.43 11.76
N GLY A 120 10.62 9.30 11.49
CA GLY A 120 10.05 8.24 10.65
C GLY A 120 8.76 7.66 11.24
N ARG A 121 8.69 7.50 12.57
CA ARG A 121 7.46 7.08 13.26
C ARG A 121 6.34 8.11 13.11
N GLU A 122 6.65 9.40 13.21
CA GLU A 122 5.69 10.47 12.98
C GLU A 122 5.18 10.48 11.54
N ILE A 123 6.05 10.37 10.55
CA ILE A 123 5.66 10.26 9.13
C ILE A 123 4.67 9.12 8.94
N ARG A 124 5.01 7.91 9.43
CA ARG A 124 4.14 6.74 9.32
C ARG A 124 2.77 6.98 9.98
N ALA A 125 2.75 7.57 11.16
CA ALA A 125 1.51 7.84 11.90
C ALA A 125 0.64 8.91 11.20
N THR A 126 1.26 9.96 10.66
CA THR A 126 0.57 11.04 9.94
C THR A 126 -0.01 10.56 8.63
N VAL A 127 0.75 9.77 7.85
CA VAL A 127 0.24 9.14 6.63
C VAL A 127 -0.97 8.28 6.95
N LEU A 128 -0.87 7.39 7.95
CA LEU A 128 -1.98 6.53 8.35
C LEU A 128 -3.24 7.32 8.76
N LYS A 129 -3.07 8.45 9.44
CA LYS A 129 -4.19 9.31 9.88
C LYS A 129 -4.86 10.05 8.72
N ARG A 130 -4.11 10.40 7.67
CA ARG A 130 -4.60 11.22 6.56
C ARG A 130 -5.12 10.40 5.38
N THR A 131 -4.85 9.10 5.36
CA THR A 131 -5.36 8.17 4.34
C THR A 131 -6.56 7.34 4.81
N HIS A 132 -6.95 7.44 6.08
CA HIS A 132 -8.11 6.76 6.68
C HIS A 132 -9.24 7.76 7.02
#